data_AF-A0A0F5VJ56-F1
#
_entry.id   AF-A0A0F5VJ56-F1
#
_cell.length_a   1.000
_cell.length_b   1.000
_cell.length_c   1.000
_cell.angle_alpha   90.00
_cell.angle_beta   90.00
_cell.angle_gamma   90.00
#
_symmetry.space_group_name_H-M   'P 1'
#
loop_
_entity.id
_entity.type
_entity.pdbx_description
1 polymer ?
#
loop_
_entity_poly.entity_id
_entity_poly.type
_entity_poly.pdbx_seq_one_letter_code
_entity_poly.pdbx_strand_id
1 'polypeptide(L)'
;MSPLRWTVKSTRTLAQELTRAGHRVSADTVADLLRAEGFSLQAGAKTIEGSQHPDRDAQFRCLNEQAREHRDAGQPVISVDTRKKELVGDFKNNGRRWRPRGEPVLVNVHDFADPQLGKAVPYGIYDLAANTGWVNVGTDHDTAAFAVESIRRWWHGQG
;
A
#
# COMPACT_ATOMS: atom_id res chain seq x y z
N MET A 1 -10.21 -36.95 11.76
CA MET A 1 -9.76 -35.74 11.03
C MET A 1 -10.99 -35.03 10.48
N SER A 2 -11.36 -33.87 11.01
CA SER A 2 -12.45 -33.06 10.44
C SER A 2 -11.93 -32.24 9.24
N PRO A 3 -12.73 -32.03 8.18
CA PRO A 3 -12.24 -31.86 6.80
C PRO A 3 -12.02 -30.41 6.34
N LEU A 4 -12.31 -29.41 7.17
CA LEU A 4 -12.12 -28.00 6.81
C LEU A 4 -11.23 -27.31 7.85
N ARG A 5 -9.98 -27.06 7.45
CA ARG A 5 -8.97 -26.40 8.30
C ARG A 5 -8.89 -24.89 8.11
N TRP A 6 -9.55 -24.34 7.09
CA TRP A 6 -9.56 -22.91 6.78
C TRP A 6 -10.72 -22.56 5.83
N THR A 7 -11.29 -21.37 5.95
CA THR A 7 -12.34 -20.85 5.05
C THR A 7 -12.15 -19.34 4.84
N VAL A 8 -12.37 -18.87 3.61
CA VAL A 8 -12.39 -17.42 3.28
C VAL A 8 -13.79 -16.81 3.42
N LYS A 9 -14.76 -17.59 3.88
CA LYS A 9 -16.16 -17.16 3.99
C LYS A 9 -16.34 -16.27 5.21
N SER A 10 -17.15 -15.22 5.05
CA SER A 10 -17.58 -14.40 6.18
C SER A 10 -18.48 -15.21 7.13
N THR A 11 -18.59 -14.79 8.39
CA THR A 11 -19.50 -15.40 9.38
C THR A 11 -20.96 -15.38 8.91
N ARG A 12 -21.36 -14.37 8.13
CA ARG A 12 -22.70 -14.29 7.50
C ARG A 12 -22.89 -15.37 6.44
N THR A 13 -21.88 -15.59 5.60
CA THR A 13 -21.91 -16.63 4.56
C THR A 13 -21.97 -18.02 5.21
N LEU A 14 -21.19 -18.25 6.26
CA LEU A 14 -21.21 -19.49 7.03
C LEU A 14 -22.56 -19.71 7.72
N ALA A 15 -23.15 -18.67 8.31
CA ALA A 15 -24.47 -18.75 8.92
C ALA A 15 -25.57 -19.11 7.89
N GLN A 16 -25.51 -18.55 6.68
CA GLN A 16 -26.42 -18.90 5.59
C GLN A 16 -26.25 -20.36 5.14
N GLU A 17 -25.02 -20.86 5.08
CA GLU A 17 -24.74 -22.25 4.72
C GLU A 17 -25.23 -23.23 5.78
N LEU A 18 -24.95 -22.96 7.05
CA LEU A 18 -25.46 -23.74 8.17
C LEU A 18 -26.99 -23.74 8.17
N THR A 19 -27.61 -22.58 7.91
CA THR A 19 -29.06 -22.47 7.80
C THR A 19 -29.61 -23.32 6.65
N ARG A 20 -28.95 -23.31 5.48
CA ARG A 20 -29.31 -24.19 4.34
C ARG A 20 -29.16 -25.68 4.67
N ALA A 21 -28.20 -26.04 5.50
CA ALA A 21 -28.01 -27.40 6.00
C ALA A 21 -28.98 -27.79 7.14
N GLY A 22 -29.91 -26.90 7.52
CA GLY A 22 -30.91 -27.16 8.56
C GLY A 22 -30.57 -26.60 9.94
N HIS A 23 -29.39 -25.99 10.12
CA HIS A 23 -28.95 -25.38 11.37
C HIS A 23 -29.15 -23.86 11.34
N ARG A 24 -30.32 -23.39 11.79
CA ARG A 24 -30.60 -21.94 11.87
C ARG A 24 -29.70 -21.29 12.92
N VAL A 25 -28.73 -20.49 12.48
CA VAL A 25 -27.79 -19.77 13.34
C VAL A 25 -27.54 -18.35 12.81
N SER A 26 -27.17 -17.43 13.69
CA SER A 26 -26.76 -16.07 13.30
C SER A 26 -25.26 -15.98 13.02
N ALA A 27 -24.84 -14.90 12.37
CA ALA A 27 -23.42 -14.62 12.14
C ALA A 27 -22.64 -14.45 13.45
N ASP A 28 -23.28 -13.94 14.50
CA ASP A 28 -22.67 -13.78 15.83
C ASP A 28 -22.45 -15.15 16.48
N THR A 29 -23.43 -16.05 16.39
CA THR A 29 -23.30 -17.43 16.87
C THR A 29 -22.15 -18.15 16.17
N VAL A 30 -22.01 -17.97 14.84
CA VAL A 30 -20.87 -18.52 14.10
C VAL A 30 -19.55 -17.92 14.58
N ALA A 31 -19.50 -16.62 14.87
CA ALA A 31 -18.30 -15.98 15.39
C ALA A 31 -17.91 -16.51 16.78
N ASP A 32 -18.89 -16.72 17.67
CA ASP A 32 -18.69 -17.32 18.98
C ASP A 32 -18.13 -18.74 18.88
N LEU A 33 -18.72 -19.58 18.01
CA LEU A 33 -18.25 -20.95 17.79
C LEU A 33 -16.83 -20.98 17.22
N LEU A 34 -16.53 -20.11 16.25
CA LEU A 34 -15.18 -19.99 15.71
C LEU A 34 -14.17 -19.59 16.80
N ARG A 35 -14.51 -18.63 17.67
CA ARG A 35 -13.66 -18.24 18.80
C ARG A 35 -13.47 -19.38 19.80
N ALA A 36 -14.53 -20.10 20.13
CA ALA A 36 -14.47 -21.24 21.05
C ALA A 36 -13.55 -22.36 20.52
N GLU A 37 -13.54 -22.56 19.19
CA GLU A 37 -12.64 -23.49 18.50
C GLU A 37 -11.23 -22.91 18.23
N GLY A 38 -10.91 -21.74 18.79
CA GLY A 38 -9.58 -21.12 18.69
C GLY A 38 -9.29 -20.35 17.40
N PHE A 39 -10.29 -20.16 16.54
CA PHE A 39 -10.16 -19.31 15.36
C PHE A 39 -10.30 -17.82 15.72
N SER A 40 -9.60 -16.98 14.96
CA SER A 40 -9.69 -15.52 15.05
C SER A 40 -9.61 -14.90 13.67
N LEU A 41 -10.08 -13.66 13.54
CA LEU A 41 -9.94 -12.91 12.29
C LEU A 41 -8.47 -12.50 12.13
N GLN A 42 -7.82 -13.07 11.13
CA GLN A 42 -6.42 -12.79 10.81
C GLN A 42 -6.35 -11.99 9.51
N ALA A 43 -5.56 -10.91 9.50
CA ALA A 43 -5.13 -10.26 8.28
C ALA A 43 -3.80 -10.87 7.82
N GLY A 44 -3.51 -10.81 6.52
CA GLY A 44 -2.19 -11.22 6.03
C GLY A 44 -1.10 -10.39 6.69
N ALA A 45 -0.20 -11.05 7.43
CA ALA A 45 0.99 -10.44 7.99
C ALA A 45 2.15 -10.66 7.01
N LYS A 46 2.82 -9.58 6.60
CA LYS A 46 4.04 -9.67 5.77
C LYS A 46 5.25 -9.98 6.66
N THR A 47 5.32 -11.21 7.17
CA THR A 47 6.40 -11.67 8.06
C THR A 47 7.33 -12.67 7.41
N ILE A 48 6.98 -13.15 6.22
CA ILE A 48 7.86 -14.01 5.41
C ILE A 48 8.88 -13.10 4.73
N GLU A 49 9.98 -12.86 5.43
CA GLU A 49 11.20 -12.31 4.83
C GLU A 49 11.97 -13.44 4.12
N GLY A 50 12.70 -13.11 3.05
CA GLY A 50 13.64 -14.05 2.46
C GLY A 50 14.74 -14.47 3.45
N SER A 51 15.48 -15.53 3.14
CA SER A 51 16.65 -15.94 3.94
C SER A 51 17.62 -14.76 4.15
N GLN A 52 18.11 -14.58 5.38
CA GLN A 52 19.18 -13.62 5.65
C GLN A 52 20.37 -13.95 4.74
N HIS A 53 20.76 -12.99 3.89
CA HIS A 53 21.92 -13.12 3.02
C HIS A 53 23.16 -12.62 3.78
N PRO A 54 24.27 -13.39 3.83
CA PRO A 54 25.47 -13.01 4.58
C PRO A 54 26.04 -11.64 4.13
N ASP A 55 25.92 -11.33 2.84
CA ASP A 55 26.47 -10.08 2.28
C ASP A 55 25.57 -8.86 2.47
N ARG A 56 24.35 -9.02 3.00
CA ARG A 56 23.39 -7.93 3.16
C ARG A 56 23.96 -6.82 4.04
N ASP A 57 24.61 -7.19 5.13
CA ASP A 57 25.20 -6.23 6.09
C ASP A 57 26.37 -5.44 5.49
N ALA A 58 27.20 -6.08 4.67
CA ALA A 58 28.33 -5.42 4.01
C ALA A 58 27.85 -4.29 3.08
N GLN A 59 26.75 -4.50 2.34
CA GLN A 59 26.14 -3.46 1.51
C GLN A 59 25.65 -2.27 2.35
N PHE A 60 24.96 -2.52 3.48
CA PHE A 60 24.46 -1.44 4.34
C PHE A 60 25.59 -0.65 5.00
N ARG A 61 26.68 -1.32 5.40
CA ARG A 61 27.88 -0.63 5.93
C ARG A 61 28.49 0.31 4.90
N CYS A 62 28.72 -0.17 3.68
CA CYS A 62 29.24 0.65 2.58
C CYS A 62 28.33 1.86 2.29
N LEU A 63 27.02 1.65 2.16
CA LEU A 63 26.06 2.74 1.93
C LEU A 63 26.06 3.78 3.06
N ASN A 64 26.18 3.31 4.31
CA ASN A 64 26.22 4.18 5.47
C ASN A 64 27.52 4.99 5.56
N GLU A 65 28.67 4.40 5.19
CA GLU A 65 29.94 5.12 5.08
C GLU A 65 29.84 6.21 4.01
N GLN A 66 29.35 5.88 2.81
CA GLN A 66 29.14 6.85 1.74
C GLN A 66 28.18 7.98 2.15
N ALA A 67 27.06 7.65 2.80
CA ALA A 67 26.11 8.66 3.28
C ALA A 67 26.73 9.61 4.31
N ARG A 68 27.59 9.11 5.20
CA ARG A 68 28.32 9.95 6.16
C ARG A 68 29.29 10.88 5.46
N GLU A 69 30.11 10.36 4.55
CA GLU A 69 31.09 11.15 3.80
C GLU A 69 30.43 12.32 3.04
N HIS A 70 29.33 12.06 2.32
CA HIS A 70 28.62 13.10 1.59
C HIS A 70 28.00 14.13 2.53
N ARG A 71 27.34 13.68 3.60
CA ARG A 71 26.73 14.59 4.58
C ARG A 71 27.78 15.48 5.27
N ASP A 72 28.91 14.91 5.66
CA ASP A 72 30.00 15.64 6.32
C ASP A 72 30.69 16.63 5.36
N ALA A 73 30.65 16.36 4.06
CA ALA A 73 31.05 17.28 2.99
C ALA A 73 29.99 18.33 2.63
N GLY A 74 28.85 18.37 3.32
CA GLY A 74 27.73 19.29 3.01
C GLY A 74 26.98 18.95 1.73
N GLN A 75 27.13 17.72 1.22
CA GLN A 75 26.41 17.21 0.06
C GLN A 75 25.12 16.50 0.51
N PRO A 76 24.04 16.58 -0.28
CA PRO A 76 22.77 15.98 0.09
C PRO A 76 22.83 14.46 -0.02
N VAL A 77 22.13 13.80 0.90
CA VAL A 77 21.83 12.37 0.82
C VAL A 77 20.32 12.24 0.68
N ILE A 78 19.88 11.76 -0.48
CA ILE A 78 18.45 11.68 -0.80
C ILE A 78 17.98 10.23 -0.90
N SER A 79 16.78 9.98 -0.39
CA SER A 79 16.00 8.79 -0.70
C SER A 79 15.01 9.14 -1.81
N VAL A 80 14.98 8.33 -2.87
CA VAL A 80 14.09 8.53 -4.01
C VAL A 80 13.27 7.28 -4.21
N ASP A 81 11.94 7.42 -4.24
CA ASP A 81 11.04 6.30 -4.50
C ASP A 81 9.81 6.74 -5.29
N THR A 82 9.30 5.79 -6.08
CA THR A 82 7.98 5.92 -6.69
C THR A 82 6.98 5.12 -5.88
N ARG A 83 5.84 5.74 -5.57
CA ARG A 83 4.75 5.08 -4.83
C ARG A 83 3.71 4.51 -5.79
N LYS A 84 2.66 3.94 -5.21
CA LYS A 84 1.53 3.36 -5.95
C LYS A 84 1.02 4.38 -6.99
N LYS A 85 0.91 3.93 -8.24
CA LYS A 85 0.31 4.70 -9.32
C LYS A 85 -1.20 4.69 -9.13
N GLU A 86 -1.82 5.87 -9.17
CA GLU A 86 -3.25 6.02 -8.93
C GLU A 86 -3.96 6.36 -10.23
N LEU A 87 -5.07 5.68 -10.51
CA LEU A 87 -5.94 6.06 -11.63
C LEU A 87 -6.58 7.41 -11.32
N VAL A 88 -6.50 8.34 -12.27
CA VAL A 88 -7.07 9.68 -12.11
C VAL A 88 -8.49 9.69 -12.66
N GLY A 89 -9.46 10.00 -11.82
CA GLY A 89 -10.88 10.03 -12.18
C GLY A 89 -11.78 9.56 -11.04
N ASP A 90 -13.04 9.31 -11.38
CA ASP A 90 -14.07 8.88 -10.43
C ASP A 90 -13.96 7.38 -10.11
N PHE A 91 -12.84 6.98 -9.48
CA PHE A 91 -12.59 5.60 -9.07
C PHE A 91 -12.92 5.36 -7.60
N LYS A 92 -13.26 4.11 -7.28
CA LYS A 92 -13.60 3.72 -5.91
C LYS A 92 -12.37 3.83 -4.99
N ASN A 93 -12.49 4.69 -4.00
CA ASN A 93 -11.53 4.79 -2.90
C ASN A 93 -12.20 4.38 -1.58
N ASN A 94 -11.48 3.63 -0.73
CA ASN A 94 -12.02 3.15 0.56
C ASN A 94 -12.08 4.25 1.64
N GLY A 95 -11.46 5.40 1.37
CA GLY A 95 -11.56 6.59 2.22
C GLY A 95 -13.01 7.08 2.32
N ARG A 96 -13.39 7.58 3.49
CA ARG A 96 -14.73 8.11 3.73
C ARG A 96 -14.61 9.57 4.14
N ARG A 97 -15.50 10.40 3.61
CA ARG A 97 -15.67 11.79 4.01
C ARG A 97 -17.14 12.03 4.35
N TRP A 98 -17.39 12.92 5.30
CA TRP A 98 -18.75 13.33 5.63
C TRP A 98 -19.41 14.00 4.42
N ARG A 99 -20.64 13.60 4.11
CA ARG A 99 -21.50 14.15 3.05
C ARG A 99 -22.96 14.11 3.51
N PRO A 100 -23.85 14.94 2.92
CA PRO A 100 -25.28 14.82 3.15
C PRO A 100 -25.79 13.39 2.91
N ARG A 101 -26.78 12.99 3.70
CA ARG A 101 -27.37 11.65 3.61
C ARG A 101 -27.98 11.45 2.22
N GLY A 102 -27.65 10.34 1.57
CA GLY A 102 -28.16 10.00 0.23
C GLY A 102 -27.36 10.61 -0.93
N GLU A 103 -26.29 11.36 -0.63
CA GLU A 103 -25.43 11.98 -1.65
C GLU A 103 -24.01 11.37 -1.63
N PRO A 104 -23.83 10.09 -2.02
CA PRO A 104 -22.50 9.52 -2.14
C PRO A 104 -21.70 10.19 -3.25
N VAL A 105 -20.38 10.01 -3.24
CA VAL A 105 -19.58 10.24 -4.45
C VAL A 105 -19.93 9.13 -5.43
N LEU A 106 -20.39 9.48 -6.63
CA LEU A 106 -20.58 8.52 -7.71
C LEU A 106 -19.21 8.15 -8.26
N VAL A 107 -18.99 6.86 -8.46
CA VAL A 107 -17.74 6.32 -8.98
C VAL A 107 -18.06 5.32 -10.08
N ASN A 108 -17.09 5.11 -10.97
CA ASN A 108 -17.16 4.15 -12.06
C ASN A 108 -17.37 2.73 -11.53
N VAL A 109 -18.13 1.93 -12.27
CA VAL A 109 -18.34 0.51 -11.98
C VAL A 109 -17.10 -0.32 -12.28
N HIS A 110 -16.25 0.16 -13.20
CA HIS A 110 -15.04 -0.50 -13.65
C HIS A 110 -13.83 0.40 -13.48
N ASP A 111 -12.69 -0.21 -13.16
CA ASP A 111 -11.41 0.48 -12.92
C ASP A 111 -10.53 0.51 -14.18
N PHE A 112 -11.12 0.70 -15.37
CA PHE A 112 -10.33 0.90 -16.59
C PHE A 112 -9.73 2.30 -16.58
N ALA A 113 -8.46 2.40 -16.98
CA ALA A 113 -7.80 3.70 -17.09
C ALA A 113 -8.54 4.57 -18.10
N ASP A 114 -8.87 5.79 -17.69
CA ASP A 114 -9.41 6.79 -18.60
C ASP A 114 -8.32 7.17 -19.63
N PRO A 115 -8.58 7.10 -20.94
CA PRO A 115 -7.56 7.40 -21.96
C PRO A 115 -7.06 8.85 -21.94
N GLN A 116 -7.84 9.80 -21.40
CA GLN A 116 -7.48 11.21 -21.31
C GLN A 116 -6.85 11.56 -19.97
N LEU A 117 -7.40 11.06 -18.85
CA LEU A 117 -6.88 11.37 -17.51
C LEU A 117 -5.72 10.46 -17.10
N GLY A 118 -5.72 9.21 -17.53
CA GLY A 118 -4.66 8.24 -17.27
C GLY A 118 -4.42 7.95 -15.80
N LYS A 119 -3.16 8.05 -15.38
CA LYS A 119 -2.71 7.76 -14.01
C LYS A 119 -1.75 8.82 -13.51
N ALA A 120 -1.76 9.02 -12.20
CA ALA A 120 -0.77 9.82 -11.49
C ALA A 120 0.35 8.90 -10.98
N VAL A 121 1.59 9.33 -11.21
CA VAL A 121 2.82 8.66 -10.76
C VAL A 121 3.54 9.59 -9.77
N PRO A 122 3.37 9.38 -8.46
CA PRO A 122 4.06 10.16 -7.44
C PRO A 122 5.50 9.66 -7.22
N TYR A 123 6.47 10.52 -7.47
CA TYR A 123 7.87 10.35 -7.07
C TYR A 123 8.16 11.19 -5.83
N GLY A 124 8.51 10.52 -4.74
CA GLY A 124 8.98 11.14 -3.52
C GLY A 124 10.50 11.27 -3.53
N ILE A 125 10.98 12.42 -3.08
CA ILE A 125 12.38 12.66 -2.76
C ILE A 125 12.42 13.13 -1.31
N TYR A 126 13.21 12.45 -0.49
CA TYR A 126 13.41 12.81 0.90
C TYR A 126 14.89 13.10 1.14
N ASP A 127 15.20 14.36 1.46
CA ASP A 127 16.53 14.78 1.85
C ASP A 127 16.74 14.47 3.34
N LEU A 128 17.64 13.54 3.63
CA LEU A 128 17.92 13.09 5.00
C LEU A 128 18.68 14.14 5.82
N ALA A 129 19.47 15.01 5.18
CA ALA A 129 20.24 16.04 5.87
C ALA A 129 19.37 17.24 6.21
N ALA A 130 18.53 17.68 5.26
CA ALA A 130 17.61 18.79 5.45
C ALA A 130 16.32 18.39 6.21
N ASN A 131 16.02 17.08 6.30
CA ASN A 131 14.76 16.55 6.83
C ASN A 131 13.54 17.15 6.11
N THR A 132 13.61 17.20 4.78
CA THR A 132 12.57 17.76 3.91
C THR A 132 12.14 16.75 2.87
N GLY A 133 10.86 16.82 2.49
CA GLY A 133 10.27 16.00 1.45
C GLY A 133 9.82 16.83 0.26
N TRP A 134 10.05 16.28 -0.93
CA TRP A 134 9.57 16.80 -2.20
C TRP A 134 8.76 15.71 -2.91
N VAL A 135 7.65 16.07 -3.53
CA VAL A 135 6.87 15.15 -4.36
C VAL A 135 6.69 15.74 -5.74
N ASN A 136 7.12 15.00 -6.76
CA ASN A 136 6.79 15.28 -8.15
C ASN A 136 5.71 14.30 -8.62
N VAL A 137 4.63 14.82 -9.19
CA VAL A 137 3.51 14.00 -9.67
C VAL A 137 3.49 14.04 -11.19
N GLY A 138 3.86 12.91 -11.81
CA GLY A 138 3.82 12.73 -13.25
C GLY A 138 2.43 12.26 -13.68
N THR A 139 1.95 12.74 -14.81
CA THR A 139 0.67 12.34 -15.42
C THR A 139 0.86 11.40 -16.61
N ASP A 140 2.09 10.91 -16.81
CA ASP A 140 2.48 10.10 -17.95
C ASP A 140 3.21 8.82 -17.49
N HIS A 141 3.99 8.21 -18.37
CA HIS A 141 4.69 6.97 -18.12
C HIS A 141 5.77 7.11 -17.03
N ASP A 142 5.83 6.08 -16.19
CA ASP A 142 6.88 5.92 -15.19
C ASP A 142 8.15 5.41 -15.87
N THR A 143 9.04 6.33 -16.19
CA THR A 143 10.28 6.08 -16.95
C THR A 143 11.49 6.53 -16.15
N ALA A 144 12.67 5.99 -16.50
CA ALA A 144 13.93 6.47 -15.94
C ALA A 144 14.14 7.98 -16.18
N ALA A 145 13.68 8.49 -17.34
CA ALA A 145 13.70 9.92 -17.63
C ALA A 145 12.87 10.72 -16.62
N PHE A 146 11.68 10.23 -16.25
CA PHE A 146 10.85 10.89 -15.23
C PHE A 146 11.47 10.84 -13.83
N ALA A 147 12.14 9.74 -13.47
CA ALA A 147 12.87 9.64 -12.20
C ALA A 147 14.01 10.67 -12.13
N VAL A 148 14.84 10.75 -13.18
CA VAL A 148 15.94 11.73 -13.26
C VAL A 148 15.42 13.15 -13.29
N GLU A 149 14.35 13.42 -14.04
CA GLU A 149 13.70 14.73 -14.07
C GLU A 149 13.17 15.15 -12.70
N SER A 150 12.65 14.21 -11.91
CA SER A 150 12.19 14.48 -10.54
C SER A 150 13.34 14.90 -9.63
N ILE A 151 14.49 14.20 -9.71
CA ILE A 151 15.71 14.58 -8.99
C ILE A 151 16.21 15.95 -9.45
N ARG A 152 16.23 16.19 -10.77
CA ARG A 152 16.66 17.48 -11.35
C ARG A 152 15.78 18.65 -10.89
N ARG A 153 14.47 18.46 -10.82
CA ARG A 153 13.54 19.48 -10.32
C ARG A 153 13.72 19.77 -8.85
N TRP A 154 13.91 18.73 -8.03
CA TRP A 154 14.26 18.92 -6.62
C TRP A 154 15.57 19.69 -6.48
N TRP A 155 16.62 19.30 -7.22
CA TRP A 155 17.93 19.96 -7.20
C TRP A 155 17.86 21.45 -7.56
N HIS A 156 17.05 21.85 -8.54
CA HIS A 156 16.91 23.26 -8.89
C HIS A 156 15.92 24.05 -8.02
N GLY A 157 15.15 23.37 -7.18
CA GLY A 157 14.08 23.98 -6.37
C GLY A 157 14.44 24.11 -4.89
N GLN A 158 14.80 22.99 -4.25
CA GLN A 158 15.08 22.89 -2.82
C GLN A 158 16.46 22.32 -2.47
N GLY A 159 17.08 21.58 -3.40
CA GLY A 159 18.36 20.89 -3.19
C GLY A 159 19.59 21.75 -3.42
#